data_AF-A0A6G4JK93-F1
#
_entry.id   AF-A0A6G4JK93-F1
#
_cell.length_a   1.000
_cell.length_b   1.000
_cell.length_c   1.000
_cell.angle_alpha   90.00
_cell.angle_beta   90.00
_cell.angle_gamma   90.00
#
_symmetry.space_group_name_H-M   'P 1'
#
loop_
_entity.id
_entity.type
_entity.pdbx_description
1 polymer ?
#
loop_
_entity_poly.entity_id
_entity_poly.type
_entity_poly.pdbx_seq_one_letter_code
_entity_poly.pdbx_strand_id
1 'polypeptide(L)'
;MNELQERELETFEQDDRFKVTDLDSANWVFKKLDAITTKENEINELANKEIERINEWKDKEVEKLQSGKEYLQSLVIEYYRIQKEQDSKFKLNTPYGKVTARKGSKVIQVSNEQEVIKQLEQRGFDNYVKVTKKLSQSDIKKDFNVTENGTLIDANGEVLEGASIVEKPTSYTVKVGE
;
A
#
# COMPACT_ATOMS: atom_id res chain seq x y z
N MET A 1 6.93 -21.49 19.67
CA MET A 1 6.56 -22.88 19.35
C MET A 1 6.61 -23.71 20.62
N ASN A 2 5.71 -24.68 20.79
CA ASN A 2 5.72 -25.60 21.93
C ASN A 2 6.25 -26.99 21.54
N GLU A 3 6.58 -27.82 22.53
CA GLU A 3 7.16 -29.17 22.32
C GLU A 3 6.29 -30.09 21.45
N LEU A 4 4.95 -29.90 21.48
CA LEU A 4 4.03 -30.67 20.65
C LEU A 4 4.16 -30.27 19.18
N GLN A 5 4.18 -28.97 18.88
CA GLN A 5 4.36 -28.45 17.53
C GLN A 5 5.74 -28.82 16.95
N GLU A 6 6.81 -28.80 17.76
CA GLU A 6 8.15 -29.24 17.33
C GLU A 6 8.13 -30.71 16.89
N ARG A 7 7.53 -31.58 17.71
CA ARG A 7 7.38 -33.00 17.38
C ARG A 7 6.55 -33.21 16.11
N GLU A 8 5.51 -32.40 15.90
CA GLU A 8 4.71 -32.48 14.67
C GLU A 8 5.54 -32.13 13.43
N LEU A 9 6.51 -31.20 13.52
CA LEU A 9 7.42 -30.87 12.42
C LEU A 9 8.50 -31.93 12.19
N GLU A 10 9.09 -32.48 13.26
CA GLU A 10 10.11 -33.52 13.14
C GLU A 10 9.58 -34.82 12.53
N THR A 11 8.31 -35.13 12.81
CA THR A 11 7.62 -36.33 12.28
C THR A 11 6.87 -36.05 10.98
N PHE A 12 7.04 -34.86 10.39
CA PHE A 12 6.38 -34.50 9.14
C PHE A 12 7.11 -35.13 7.95
N GLU A 13 6.53 -36.19 7.40
CA GLU A 13 6.88 -36.71 6.09
C GLU A 13 5.71 -36.48 5.14
N GLN A 14 5.99 -35.94 3.95
CA GLN A 14 4.99 -35.80 2.92
C GLN A 14 4.71 -37.18 2.30
N ASP A 15 3.60 -37.81 2.69
CA ASP A 15 3.08 -39.01 2.03
C ASP A 15 2.03 -38.63 0.98
N ASP A 16 2.40 -38.75 -0.29
CA ASP A 16 1.52 -38.44 -1.43
C ASP A 16 0.24 -39.32 -1.48
N ARG A 17 0.16 -40.36 -0.64
CA ARG A 17 -1.03 -41.23 -0.54
C ARG A 17 -2.00 -40.82 0.57
N PHE A 18 -1.62 -39.92 1.47
CA PHE A 18 -2.49 -39.49 2.56
C PHE A 18 -3.71 -38.73 2.04
N LYS A 19 -4.90 -39.07 2.55
CA LYS A 19 -6.16 -38.39 2.24
C LYS A 19 -6.94 -38.13 3.51
N VAL A 20 -7.53 -36.94 3.61
CA VAL A 20 -8.48 -36.61 4.67
C VAL A 20 -9.81 -37.29 4.37
N THR A 21 -10.23 -38.20 5.24
CA THR A 21 -11.46 -39.00 5.06
C THR A 21 -12.48 -38.81 6.17
N ASP A 22 -12.08 -38.18 7.28
CA ASP A 22 -12.90 -37.99 8.48
C ASP A 22 -12.40 -36.77 9.29
N LEU A 23 -13.07 -36.49 10.40
CA LEU A 23 -12.73 -35.37 11.28
C LEU A 23 -11.38 -35.56 11.98
N ASP A 24 -10.99 -36.79 12.30
CA ASP A 24 -9.72 -37.07 12.99
C ASP A 24 -8.51 -36.84 12.08
N SER A 25 -8.59 -37.30 10.83
CA SER A 25 -7.60 -37.03 9.78
C SER A 25 -7.55 -35.54 9.40
N ALA A 26 -8.69 -34.84 9.40
CA ALA A 26 -8.71 -33.39 9.21
C ALA A 26 -8.03 -32.65 10.37
N ASN A 27 -8.32 -33.04 11.62
CA ASN A 27 -7.69 -32.48 12.81
C ASN A 27 -6.17 -32.71 12.80
N TRP A 28 -5.71 -33.88 12.36
CA TRP A 28 -4.29 -34.14 12.17
C TRP A 28 -3.65 -33.18 11.15
N VAL A 29 -4.30 -32.94 10.00
CA VAL A 29 -3.82 -31.95 9.02
C VAL A 29 -3.76 -30.55 9.63
N PHE A 30 -4.77 -30.13 10.38
CA PHE A 30 -4.76 -28.83 11.04
C PHE A 30 -3.62 -28.70 12.07
N LYS A 31 -3.31 -29.74 12.84
CA LYS A 31 -2.15 -29.74 13.76
C LYS A 31 -0.82 -29.55 13.02
N LYS A 32 -0.64 -30.23 11.89
CA LYS A 32 0.57 -30.06 11.06
C LYS A 32 0.66 -28.65 10.51
N LEU A 33 -0.44 -28.12 9.97
CA LEU A 33 -0.51 -26.76 9.43
C LEU A 33 -0.25 -25.69 10.50
N ASP A 34 -0.77 -25.87 11.71
CA ASP A 34 -0.53 -24.97 12.85
C ASP A 34 0.95 -24.95 13.26
N ALA A 35 1.60 -26.12 13.30
CA ALA A 35 3.02 -26.23 13.59
C ALA A 35 3.88 -25.56 12.52
N ILE A 36 3.56 -25.76 11.23
CA ILE A 36 4.25 -25.09 10.11
C ILE A 36 4.09 -23.58 10.19
N THR A 37 2.85 -23.10 10.34
CA THR A 37 2.53 -21.66 10.41
C THR A 37 3.27 -21.01 11.58
N THR A 38 3.29 -21.67 12.74
CA THR A 38 4.06 -21.20 13.90
C THR A 38 5.55 -21.12 13.58
N LYS A 39 6.13 -22.09 12.84
CA LYS A 39 7.55 -22.04 12.47
C LYS A 39 7.86 -20.91 11.50
N GLU A 40 7.02 -20.72 10.50
CA GLU A 40 7.14 -19.64 9.54
C GLU A 40 7.11 -18.28 10.25
N ASN A 41 6.20 -18.10 11.20
CA ASN A 41 6.12 -16.88 12.00
C ASN A 41 7.40 -16.64 12.81
N GLU A 42 7.95 -17.65 13.50
CA GLU A 42 9.22 -17.51 14.22
C GLU A 42 10.39 -17.10 13.32
N ILE A 43 10.49 -17.74 12.14
CA ILE A 43 11.54 -17.42 11.16
C ILE A 43 11.37 -15.98 10.66
N ASN A 44 10.15 -15.58 10.32
CA ASN A 44 9.85 -14.23 9.85
C ASN A 44 10.11 -13.18 10.93
N GLU A 45 9.74 -13.43 12.19
CA GLU A 45 10.03 -12.53 13.31
C GLU A 45 11.53 -12.35 13.51
N LEU A 46 12.30 -13.44 13.52
CA LEU A 46 13.75 -13.38 13.63
C LEU A 46 14.37 -12.62 12.46
N ALA A 47 13.96 -12.93 11.23
CA ALA A 47 14.46 -12.26 10.03
C ALA A 47 14.14 -10.76 10.04
N ASN A 48 12.90 -10.38 10.39
CA ASN A 48 12.48 -8.98 10.48
C ASN A 48 13.30 -8.23 11.53
N LYS A 49 13.57 -8.84 12.68
CA LYS A 49 14.39 -8.24 13.74
C LYS A 49 15.83 -7.99 13.29
N GLU A 50 16.43 -8.91 12.53
CA GLU A 50 17.78 -8.69 11.99
C GLU A 50 17.78 -7.65 10.85
N ILE A 51 16.76 -7.63 10.00
CA ILE A 51 16.59 -6.58 8.98
C ILE A 51 16.49 -5.20 9.64
N GLU A 52 15.70 -5.08 10.71
CA GLU A 52 15.57 -3.84 11.48
C GLU A 52 16.93 -3.41 12.03
N ARG A 53 17.66 -4.30 12.71
CA ARG A 53 19.01 -4.00 13.22
C ARG A 53 19.99 -3.56 12.14
N ILE A 54 19.98 -4.22 10.99
CA ILE A 54 20.85 -3.87 9.85
C ILE A 54 20.47 -2.49 9.31
N ASN A 55 19.16 -2.18 9.21
CA ASN A 55 18.69 -0.87 8.78
C ASN A 55 19.07 0.22 9.78
N GLU A 56 18.88 0.00 11.08
CA GLU A 56 19.32 0.94 12.11
C GLU A 56 20.82 1.21 12.07
N TRP A 57 21.63 0.15 11.92
CA TRP A 57 23.08 0.29 11.78
C TRP A 57 23.43 1.11 10.52
N LYS A 58 22.84 0.77 9.37
CA LYS A 58 23.03 1.49 8.11
C LYS A 58 22.66 2.97 8.27
N ASP A 59 21.51 3.27 8.86
CA ASP A 59 21.02 4.63 9.03
C ASP A 59 21.95 5.43 9.96
N LYS A 60 22.44 4.83 11.04
CA LYS A 60 23.47 5.45 11.92
C LYS A 60 24.78 5.73 11.18
N GLU A 61 25.27 4.81 10.36
CA GLU A 61 26.51 5.04 9.60
C GLU A 61 26.32 6.14 8.54
N VAL A 62 25.16 6.21 7.89
CA VAL A 62 24.83 7.27 6.92
C VAL A 62 24.65 8.61 7.61
N GLU A 63 24.01 8.65 8.78
CA GLU A 63 23.79 9.88 9.56
C GLU A 63 25.11 10.55 9.96
N LYS A 64 26.15 9.76 10.30
CA LYS A 64 27.50 10.31 10.56
C LYS A 64 28.06 11.13 9.40
N LEU A 65 27.70 10.79 8.16
CA LEU A 65 28.15 11.48 6.96
C LEU A 65 27.29 12.70 6.61
N GLN A 66 26.07 12.76 7.15
CA GLN A 66 25.08 13.77 6.79
C GLN A 66 25.51 15.18 7.19
N SER A 67 26.10 15.35 8.37
CA SER A 67 26.62 16.65 8.84
C SER A 67 27.72 17.21 7.91
N GLY A 68 28.66 16.37 7.48
CA GLY A 68 29.71 16.75 6.55
C GLY A 68 29.16 17.10 5.16
N LYS A 69 28.17 16.33 4.69
CA LYS A 69 27.47 16.59 3.43
C LYS A 69 26.73 17.92 3.46
N GLU A 70 25.97 18.18 4.52
CA GLU A 70 25.23 19.44 4.71
C GLU A 70 26.17 20.64 4.79
N TYR A 71 27.27 20.52 5.54
CA TYR A 71 28.31 21.54 5.58
C TYR A 71 28.86 21.87 4.19
N LEU A 72 29.32 20.87 3.43
CA LEU A 72 29.84 21.10 2.08
C LEU A 72 28.78 21.68 1.13
N GLN A 73 27.53 21.21 1.22
CA GLN A 73 26.42 21.76 0.44
C GLN A 73 26.17 23.24 0.79
N SER A 74 26.22 23.61 2.06
CA SER A 74 26.04 25.00 2.50
C SER A 74 27.09 25.93 1.90
N LEU A 75 28.35 25.50 1.81
CA LEU A 75 29.43 26.30 1.24
C LEU A 75 29.18 26.63 -0.24
N VAL A 76 28.82 25.62 -1.05
CA VAL A 76 28.57 25.83 -2.48
C VAL A 76 27.28 26.60 -2.74
N ILE A 77 26.25 26.44 -1.90
CA ILE A 77 25.02 27.22 -1.97
C ILE A 77 25.29 28.69 -1.64
N GLU A 78 26.04 28.97 -0.57
CA GLU A 78 26.36 30.33 -0.17
C GLU A 78 27.20 31.06 -1.22
N TYR A 79 28.21 30.39 -1.77
CA TYR A 79 28.98 30.93 -2.89
C TYR A 79 28.09 31.23 -4.10
N TYR A 80 27.22 30.29 -4.50
CA TYR A 80 26.28 30.49 -5.60
C TYR A 80 25.34 31.68 -5.35
N ARG A 81 24.85 31.84 -4.12
CA ARG A 81 23.96 32.95 -3.72
C ARG A 81 24.67 34.30 -3.87
N ILE A 82 25.88 34.45 -3.32
CA ILE A 82 26.67 35.68 -3.41
C ILE A 82 26.94 36.05 -4.88
N GLN A 83 27.31 35.06 -5.71
CA GLN A 83 27.56 35.30 -7.13
C GLN A 83 26.28 35.68 -7.90
N LYS A 84 25.13 35.10 -7.53
CA LYS A 84 23.83 35.45 -8.12
C LYS A 84 23.34 36.86 -7.78
N GLU A 85 23.71 37.38 -6.62
CA GLU A 85 23.42 38.76 -6.22
C GLU A 85 24.21 39.77 -7.05
N GLN A 86 25.43 39.42 -7.45
CA GLN A 86 26.28 40.25 -8.32
C GLN A 86 25.88 40.11 -9.80
N ASP A 87 25.62 38.88 -10.26
CA ASP A 87 25.16 38.59 -11.62
C ASP A 87 23.98 37.60 -11.59
N SER A 88 22.78 38.13 -11.88
CA SER A 88 21.56 37.33 -11.99
C SER A 88 21.63 36.18 -13.01
N LYS A 89 22.53 36.26 -14.01
CA LYS A 89 22.74 35.23 -15.04
C LYS A 89 23.84 34.22 -14.70
N PHE A 90 24.56 34.39 -13.59
CA PHE A 90 25.64 33.52 -13.15
C PHE A 90 25.22 32.04 -13.11
N LYS A 91 26.13 31.15 -13.49
CA LYS A 91 25.94 29.69 -13.45
C LYS A 91 27.14 29.04 -12.79
N LEU A 92 26.90 28.20 -11.79
CA LEU A 92 27.92 27.34 -11.19
C LEU A 92 27.80 25.94 -11.80
N ASN A 93 28.71 25.61 -12.70
CA ASN A 93 28.75 24.33 -13.39
C ASN A 93 30.21 23.89 -13.58
N THR A 94 30.56 22.74 -13.04
CA THR A 94 31.88 22.11 -13.15
C THR A 94 31.72 20.66 -13.59
N PRO A 95 32.79 19.99 -14.05
CA PRO A 95 32.73 18.56 -14.36
C PRO A 95 32.25 17.68 -13.20
N TYR A 96 32.38 18.16 -11.96
CA TYR A 96 32.05 17.41 -10.74
C TYR A 96 30.71 17.80 -10.11
N GLY A 97 30.04 18.84 -10.62
CA GLY A 97 28.74 19.24 -10.08
C GLY A 97 28.25 20.60 -10.55
N LYS A 98 26.99 20.88 -10.21
CA LYS A 98 26.34 22.16 -10.50
C LYS A 98 25.38 22.55 -9.38
N VAL A 99 25.19 23.85 -9.20
CA VAL A 99 24.13 24.39 -8.33
C VAL A 99 23.05 24.99 -9.22
N THR A 100 21.81 24.57 -8.99
CA THR A 100 20.63 25.09 -9.68
C THR A 100 19.65 25.65 -8.67
N ALA A 101 19.22 26.89 -8.86
CA ALA A 101 18.08 27.43 -8.15
C ALA A 101 16.80 27.25 -8.98
N ARG A 102 15.71 26.85 -8.32
CA ARG A 102 14.36 26.87 -8.85
C ARG A 102 13.49 27.66 -7.86
N LYS A 103 12.73 28.62 -8.36
CA LYS A 103 11.70 29.29 -7.55
C LYS A 103 10.60 28.27 -7.22
N GLY A 104 10.23 28.16 -5.95
CA GLY A 104 9.14 27.28 -5.52
C GLY A 104 7.84 27.57 -6.26
N SER A 105 7.06 26.54 -6.54
CA SER A 105 5.72 26.72 -7.11
C SER A 105 4.81 27.42 -6.10
N LYS A 106 3.93 28.29 -6.60
CA LYS A 106 2.82 28.80 -5.78
C LYS A 106 1.89 27.62 -5.49
N VAL A 107 1.74 27.27 -4.22
CA VAL A 107 0.76 26.29 -3.75
C VAL A 107 -0.43 27.02 -3.16
N ILE A 108 -1.64 26.55 -3.43
CA ILE A 108 -2.83 27.03 -2.75
C ILE A 108 -2.83 26.38 -1.37
N GLN A 109 -2.81 27.19 -0.32
CA GLN A 109 -3.01 26.72 1.04
C GLN A 109 -4.48 26.86 1.39
N VAL A 110 -5.12 25.74 1.72
CA VAL A 110 -6.53 25.69 2.09
C VAL A 110 -6.63 25.31 3.56
N SER A 111 -7.07 26.25 4.40
CA SER A 111 -7.22 26.01 5.83
C SER A 111 -8.44 25.15 6.16
N ASN A 112 -9.53 25.30 5.40
CA ASN A 112 -10.74 24.48 5.52
C ASN A 112 -11.33 24.26 4.13
N GLU A 113 -11.18 23.05 3.61
CA GLU A 113 -11.58 22.69 2.25
C GLU A 113 -13.11 22.79 2.05
N GLN A 114 -13.90 22.40 3.05
CA GLN A 114 -15.36 22.42 2.97
C GLN A 114 -15.90 23.85 2.87
N GLU A 115 -15.33 24.78 3.65
CA GLU A 115 -15.73 26.19 3.60
C GLU A 115 -15.35 26.82 2.25
N VAL A 116 -14.20 26.45 1.69
CA VAL A 116 -13.78 26.91 0.35
C VAL A 116 -14.69 26.35 -0.74
N ILE A 117 -15.03 25.05 -0.69
CA ILE A 117 -15.98 24.43 -1.62
C ILE A 117 -17.32 25.16 -1.57
N LYS A 118 -17.89 25.35 -0.37
CA LYS A 118 -19.17 26.05 -0.19
C LYS A 118 -19.15 27.47 -0.75
N GLN A 119 -18.08 28.23 -0.53
CA GLN A 119 -17.94 29.57 -1.07
C GLN A 119 -17.81 29.59 -2.60
N LEU A 120 -17.15 28.58 -3.18
CA LEU A 120 -17.06 28.43 -4.63
C LEU A 120 -18.43 28.11 -5.23
N GLU A 121 -19.16 27.14 -4.66
CA GLU A 121 -20.51 26.76 -5.08
C GLU A 121 -21.50 27.94 -4.94
N GLN A 122 -21.49 28.66 -3.81
CA GLN A 122 -22.33 29.85 -3.60
C GLN A 122 -22.08 30.97 -4.62
N ARG A 123 -20.87 31.03 -5.18
CA ARG A 123 -20.48 32.03 -6.18
C ARG A 123 -20.62 31.51 -7.62
N GLY A 124 -21.14 30.30 -7.82
CA GLY A 124 -21.30 29.68 -9.13
C GLY A 124 -19.99 29.23 -9.79
N PHE A 125 -18.94 28.99 -9.00
CA PHE A 125 -17.62 28.55 -9.45
C PHE A 125 -17.50 27.02 -9.44
N ASP A 126 -18.49 26.32 -9.98
CA ASP A 126 -18.58 24.85 -9.92
C ASP A 126 -17.44 24.15 -10.69
N ASN A 127 -16.84 24.82 -11.68
CA ASN A 127 -15.69 24.29 -12.44
C ASN A 127 -14.44 24.04 -11.57
N TYR A 128 -14.39 24.60 -10.35
CA TYR A 128 -13.28 24.41 -9.40
C TYR A 128 -13.59 23.35 -8.33
N VAL A 129 -14.81 22.80 -8.32
CA VAL A 129 -15.24 21.75 -7.39
C VAL A 129 -15.40 20.45 -8.17
N LYS A 130 -14.56 19.46 -7.85
CA LYS A 130 -14.57 18.18 -8.59
C LYS A 130 -15.68 17.27 -8.06
N VAL A 131 -16.78 17.18 -8.80
CA VAL A 131 -17.81 16.15 -8.56
C VAL A 131 -17.33 14.81 -9.09
N THR A 132 -17.13 13.85 -8.19
CA THR A 132 -16.75 12.48 -8.56
C THR A 132 -17.98 11.59 -8.60
N LYS A 133 -18.41 11.20 -9.81
CA LYS A 133 -19.46 10.18 -9.99
C LYS A 133 -18.84 8.80 -9.87
N LYS A 134 -19.32 7.98 -8.93
CA LYS A 134 -18.95 6.57 -8.79
C LYS A 134 -20.19 5.70 -8.92
N LEU A 135 -20.02 4.58 -9.60
CA LEU A 135 -21.07 3.57 -9.69
C LEU A 135 -21.27 2.93 -8.32
N SER A 136 -22.49 2.95 -7.80
CA SER A 136 -22.81 2.21 -6.57
C SER A 136 -23.13 0.76 -6.91
N GLN A 137 -22.09 -0.06 -7.10
CA GLN A 137 -22.26 -1.48 -7.39
C GLN A 137 -22.99 -2.23 -6.27
N SER A 138 -22.86 -1.79 -5.02
CA SER A 138 -23.56 -2.39 -3.88
C SER A 138 -25.06 -2.15 -3.92
N ASP A 139 -25.49 -0.96 -4.34
CA ASP A 139 -26.92 -0.63 -4.42
C ASP A 139 -27.54 -1.26 -5.66
N ILE A 140 -26.81 -1.25 -6.79
CA ILE A 140 -27.23 -1.97 -8.01
C ILE A 140 -27.47 -3.46 -7.73
N LYS A 141 -26.59 -4.11 -6.95
CA LYS A 141 -26.77 -5.52 -6.56
C LYS A 141 -27.99 -5.78 -5.66
N LYS A 142 -28.51 -4.77 -4.96
CA LYS A 142 -29.68 -4.89 -4.07
C LYS A 142 -30.98 -4.59 -4.80
N ASP A 143 -30.95 -3.56 -5.64
CA ASP A 143 -32.16 -2.94 -6.20
C ASP A 143 -32.54 -3.49 -7.59
N PHE A 144 -31.60 -4.11 -8.31
CA PHE A 144 -31.85 -4.68 -9.64
C PHE A 144 -32.17 -6.17 -9.55
N ASN A 145 -33.14 -6.61 -10.35
CA ASN A 145 -33.45 -8.00 -10.57
C ASN A 145 -32.40 -8.65 -11.48
N VAL A 146 -32.08 -9.92 -11.23
CA VAL A 146 -31.06 -10.66 -11.98
C VAL A 146 -31.73 -11.78 -12.76
N THR A 147 -31.53 -11.81 -14.08
CA THR A 147 -31.98 -12.92 -14.93
C THR A 147 -31.04 -14.12 -14.83
N GLU A 148 -31.48 -15.29 -15.31
CA GLU A 148 -30.65 -16.51 -15.36
C GLU A 148 -29.33 -16.32 -16.13
N ASN A 149 -29.29 -15.39 -17.09
CA ASN A 149 -28.09 -15.07 -17.87
C ASN A 149 -27.20 -13.99 -17.23
N GLY A 150 -27.47 -13.59 -15.98
CA GLY A 150 -26.71 -12.58 -15.24
C GLY A 150 -26.99 -11.13 -15.67
N THR A 151 -28.03 -10.89 -16.47
CA THR A 151 -28.45 -9.55 -16.89
C THR A 151 -29.21 -8.85 -15.76
N LEU A 152 -28.88 -7.59 -15.52
CA LEU A 152 -29.49 -6.73 -14.51
C LEU A 152 -30.70 -5.98 -15.09
N ILE A 153 -31.84 -6.05 -14.41
CA ILE A 153 -33.10 -5.40 -14.77
C ILE A 153 -33.53 -4.45 -13.65
N ASP A 154 -33.85 -3.22 -13.98
CA ASP A 154 -34.30 -2.22 -13.01
C ASP A 154 -35.75 -2.45 -12.55
N ALA A 155 -36.26 -1.57 -11.66
CA ALA A 155 -37.64 -1.66 -11.16
C ALA A 155 -38.72 -1.43 -12.24
N ASN A 156 -38.37 -0.84 -13.39
CA ASN A 156 -39.28 -0.56 -14.50
C ASN A 156 -39.25 -1.67 -15.57
N GLY A 157 -38.39 -2.69 -15.41
CA GLY A 157 -38.22 -3.75 -16.39
C GLY A 157 -37.20 -3.44 -17.48
N GLU A 158 -36.41 -2.36 -17.35
CA GLU A 158 -35.36 -1.99 -18.31
C GLU A 158 -34.04 -2.71 -18.01
N VAL A 159 -33.36 -3.15 -19.07
CA VAL A 159 -32.06 -3.84 -18.97
C VAL A 159 -30.93 -2.82 -18.77
N LEU A 160 -30.09 -3.05 -17.77
CA LEU A 160 -28.88 -2.25 -17.54
C LEU A 160 -27.75 -2.70 -18.47
N GLU A 161 -27.64 -2.08 -19.64
CA GLU A 161 -26.58 -2.36 -20.60
C GLU A 161 -25.18 -2.03 -20.03
N GLY A 162 -24.22 -2.92 -20.26
CA GLY A 162 -22.83 -2.75 -19.83
C GLY A 162 -22.51 -3.20 -18.40
N ALA A 163 -23.49 -3.73 -17.66
CA ALA A 163 -23.28 -4.35 -16.36
C ALA A 163 -23.96 -5.73 -16.28
N SER A 164 -23.24 -6.71 -15.73
CA SER A 164 -23.76 -8.06 -15.48
C SER A 164 -23.24 -8.58 -14.15
N ILE A 165 -23.98 -9.51 -13.55
CA ILE A 165 -23.52 -10.26 -12.39
C ILE A 165 -22.87 -11.55 -12.87
N VAL A 166 -21.62 -11.75 -12.43
CA VAL A 166 -20.89 -13.00 -12.62
C VAL A 166 -20.69 -13.64 -11.25
N GLU A 167 -21.23 -14.84 -11.08
CA GLU A 167 -20.95 -15.64 -9.90
C GLU A 167 -19.51 -16.15 -9.97
N LYS A 168 -18.70 -15.78 -8.98
CA LYS A 168 -17.36 -16.34 -8.83
C LYS A 168 -17.48 -17.77 -8.33
N PRO A 169 -16.53 -18.66 -8.70
CA PRO A 169 -16.47 -19.98 -8.11
C PRO A 169 -16.33 -19.86 -6.59
N THR A 170 -16.88 -20.84 -5.87
CA THR A 170 -16.74 -20.93 -4.41
C THR A 170 -15.26 -20.92 -4.04
N SER A 171 -14.85 -19.96 -3.21
CA SER A 171 -13.50 -19.89 -2.65
C SER A 171 -13.46 -20.58 -1.30
N TYR A 172 -12.45 -21.41 -1.08
CA TYR A 172 -12.18 -22.04 0.21
C TYR A 172 -10.98 -21.35 0.87
N THR A 173 -11.08 -21.08 2.16
CA THR A 173 -9.99 -20.49 2.95
C THR A 173 -9.73 -21.39 4.15
N VAL A 174 -8.48 -21.82 4.30
CA VAL A 174 -8.02 -22.57 5.47
C VAL A 174 -7.38 -21.58 6.44
N LYS A 175 -7.80 -21.61 7.70
CA LYS A 175 -7.23 -20.81 8.79
C LYS A 175 -6.76 -21.74 9.89
N VAL A 176 -5.51 -21.56 10.32
CA VAL A 176 -4.86 -22.32 11.38
C VAL A 176 -4.05 -21.34 12.23
N GLY A 177 -3.98 -21.59 13.53
CA GLY A 177 -3.39 -20.65 14.49
C GLY A 177 -4.22 -19.39 14.67
N GLU A 178 -4.58 -19.09 15.92
CA GLU A 178 -4.94 -17.75 16.38
C GLU A 178 -3.89 -17.29 17.39
#